data_AF-A0A0D3BY11-F1
#
_entry.id   AF-A0A0D3BY11-F1
#
_cell.length_a   1.000
_cell.length_b   1.000
_cell.length_c   1.000
_cell.angle_alpha   90.00
_cell.angle_beta   90.00
_cell.angle_gamma   90.00
#
_symmetry.space_group_name_H-M   'P 1'
#
loop_
_entity.id
_entity.type
_entity.pdbx_description
1 polymer ?
#
loop_
_entity_poly.entity_id
_entity_poly.type
_entity_poly.pdbx_seq_one_letter_code
_entity_poly.pdbx_strand_id
1 'polypeptide(L)'
;MLSSMAVLSFLGDLHYSTNKLAVRVTVLTKWSTITTTMFRKTAMVLGDQKGSTIEATLYEELDNNAITMDEGDCFEIQNFKVIHASGLTRLTKNRFHIKLTSSSLITRIQPLPYCNYYCFANFLNVNRGLAHPKYSIDLYGALVGVGNLDIYAEEGVDGIPYGLNHRMQFTLINIEFVQVRCVAYGNIALQLYHYWNSTVATVVLCVLNFWRIEWGEGHLNHVSSYEGLSKLLFEPEIPEIQAFRMRISN
;
A
#
# COMPACT_ATOMS: atom_id res chain seq x y z
N MET A 1 16.77 -8.73 -39.52
CA MET A 1 16.00 -7.65 -38.86
C MET A 1 16.56 -7.47 -37.46
N LEU A 2 17.12 -6.31 -37.16
CA LEU A 2 17.56 -5.98 -35.80
C LEU A 2 16.31 -5.82 -34.92
N SER A 3 16.12 -6.74 -33.98
CA SER A 3 15.18 -6.55 -32.87
C SER A 3 15.59 -5.27 -32.14
N SER A 4 14.78 -4.22 -32.19
CA SER A 4 15.08 -3.02 -31.42
C SER A 4 14.92 -3.36 -29.94
N MET A 5 16.00 -3.26 -29.17
CA MET A 5 15.97 -3.49 -27.73
C MET A 5 15.01 -2.50 -27.04
N ALA A 6 14.26 -2.99 -26.05
CA ALA A 6 13.45 -2.14 -25.21
C ALA A 6 14.34 -1.18 -24.40
N VAL A 7 13.88 0.04 -24.22
CA VAL A 7 14.60 1.07 -23.45
C VAL A 7 14.26 0.88 -21.97
N LEU A 8 15.27 0.50 -21.17
CA LEU A 8 15.12 0.44 -19.73
C LEU A 8 14.89 1.85 -19.16
N SER A 9 13.81 2.03 -18.42
CA SER A 9 13.37 3.30 -17.85
C SER A 9 13.01 3.15 -16.37
N PHE A 10 13.06 4.26 -15.63
CA PHE A 10 12.52 4.35 -14.27
C PHE A 10 11.03 4.67 -14.30
N LEU A 11 10.32 4.31 -13.23
CA LEU A 11 8.88 4.52 -13.10
C LEU A 11 8.51 6.00 -13.06
N GLY A 12 9.39 6.85 -12.53
CA GLY A 12 9.23 8.30 -12.52
C GLY A 12 9.30 8.95 -13.90
N ASP A 13 9.96 8.30 -14.86
CA ASP A 13 10.21 8.81 -16.21
C ASP A 13 9.21 8.30 -17.26
N LEU A 14 8.25 7.46 -16.84
CA LEU A 14 7.27 6.88 -17.75
C LEU A 14 6.37 7.96 -18.37
N HIS A 15 6.08 7.79 -19.66
CA HIS A 15 5.19 8.66 -20.42
C HIS A 15 4.43 7.85 -21.48
N TYR A 16 3.23 8.30 -21.87
CA TYR A 16 2.36 7.57 -22.82
C TYR A 16 2.92 7.51 -24.25
N SER A 17 3.83 8.41 -24.61
CA SER A 17 4.39 8.53 -25.96
C SER A 17 5.59 7.62 -26.21
N THR A 18 6.10 6.93 -25.19
CA THR A 18 7.34 6.17 -25.30
C THR A 18 7.05 4.72 -25.70
N ASN A 19 7.40 4.37 -26.94
CA ASN A 19 7.29 2.99 -27.42
C ASN A 19 8.46 2.13 -26.93
N LYS A 20 8.19 0.85 -26.64
CA LYS A 20 9.19 -0.19 -26.27
C LYS A 20 9.92 0.11 -24.96
N LEU A 21 9.15 0.36 -23.90
CA LEU A 21 9.68 0.52 -22.54
C LEU A 21 9.94 -0.83 -21.87
N ALA A 22 11.01 -0.87 -21.09
CA ALA A 22 11.27 -1.89 -20.08
C ALA A 22 11.40 -1.22 -18.70
N VAL A 23 10.92 -1.86 -17.65
CA VAL A 23 11.11 -1.42 -16.26
C VAL A 23 11.60 -2.58 -15.42
N ARG A 24 12.42 -2.29 -14.41
CA ARG A 24 12.81 -3.26 -13.37
C ARG A 24 12.20 -2.83 -12.05
N VAL A 25 11.44 -3.73 -11.45
CA VAL A 25 10.56 -3.40 -10.33
C VAL A 25 10.54 -4.49 -9.28
N THR A 26 10.27 -4.11 -8.05
CA THR A 26 9.87 -4.99 -6.94
C THR A 26 8.35 -4.91 -6.76
N VAL A 27 7.68 -6.04 -6.54
CA VAL A 27 6.26 -6.08 -6.17
C VAL A 27 6.14 -5.76 -4.68
N LEU A 28 5.57 -4.60 -4.33
CA LEU A 28 5.49 -4.13 -2.94
C LEU A 28 4.24 -4.65 -2.23
N THR A 29 3.12 -4.65 -2.95
CA THR A 29 1.89 -5.30 -2.51
C THR A 29 1.07 -5.77 -3.69
N LYS A 30 0.27 -6.82 -3.49
CA LYS A 30 -0.61 -7.44 -4.48
C LYS A 30 -1.96 -7.76 -3.85
N TRP A 31 -3.03 -7.48 -4.58
CA TRP A 31 -4.39 -7.85 -4.19
C TRP A 31 -5.20 -8.29 -5.41
N SER A 32 -6.22 -9.11 -5.16
CA SER A 32 -7.19 -9.49 -6.19
C SER A 32 -8.41 -8.57 -6.09
N THR A 33 -8.92 -8.13 -7.24
CA THR A 33 -10.21 -7.44 -7.35
C THR A 33 -11.06 -8.15 -8.40
N ILE A 34 -12.37 -8.18 -8.18
CA ILE A 34 -13.33 -8.68 -9.16
C ILE A 34 -13.83 -7.46 -9.94
N THR A 35 -13.69 -7.50 -11.25
CA THR A 35 -14.20 -6.44 -12.12
C THR A 35 -15.73 -6.51 -12.20
N THR A 36 -16.38 -5.43 -12.64
CA THR A 36 -17.84 -5.40 -12.87
C THR A 36 -18.33 -6.47 -13.84
N THR A 37 -17.46 -6.98 -14.69
CA THR A 37 -17.71 -8.08 -15.64
C THR A 37 -17.33 -9.45 -15.07
N MET A 38 -17.16 -9.58 -13.75
CA MET A 38 -16.80 -10.80 -13.02
C MET A 38 -15.43 -11.41 -13.35
N PHE A 39 -14.59 -10.74 -14.15
CA PHE A 39 -13.20 -11.18 -14.34
C PHE A 39 -12.35 -10.83 -13.14
N ARG A 40 -11.50 -11.78 -12.71
CA ARG A 40 -10.48 -11.51 -11.71
C ARG A 40 -9.39 -10.64 -12.32
N LYS A 41 -9.02 -9.62 -11.57
CA LYS A 41 -7.95 -8.70 -11.89
C LYS A 41 -7.01 -8.70 -10.71
N THR A 42 -5.75 -8.98 -10.99
CA THR A 42 -4.68 -8.81 -10.01
C THR A 42 -4.18 -7.37 -10.12
N ALA A 43 -4.26 -6.63 -9.03
CA ALA A 43 -3.68 -5.30 -8.91
C ALA A 43 -2.49 -5.35 -7.96
N MET A 44 -1.52 -4.47 -8.19
CA MET A 44 -0.28 -4.44 -7.42
C MET A 44 0.31 -3.03 -7.39
N VAL A 45 1.16 -2.77 -6.39
CA VAL A 45 2.06 -1.62 -6.38
C VAL A 45 3.47 -2.13 -6.70
N LEU A 46 4.10 -1.49 -7.69
CA LEU A 46 5.47 -1.76 -8.11
C LEU A 46 6.37 -0.62 -7.66
N GLY A 47 7.57 -0.94 -7.19
CA GLY A 47 8.62 0.03 -6.83
C GLY A 47 9.88 -0.17 -7.67
N ASP A 48 10.59 0.90 -8.02
CA ASP A 48 11.89 0.82 -8.70
C ASP A 48 13.07 1.21 -7.78
N GLN A 49 14.30 0.99 -8.26
CA GLN A 49 15.52 1.33 -7.52
C GLN A 49 15.70 2.84 -7.21
N LYS A 50 14.82 3.72 -7.69
CA LYS A 50 14.80 5.16 -7.35
C LYS A 50 13.76 5.49 -6.28
N GLY A 51 13.03 4.50 -5.78
CA GLY A 51 11.96 4.68 -4.79
C GLY A 51 10.67 5.19 -5.40
N SER A 52 10.59 5.27 -6.73
CA SER A 52 9.33 5.61 -7.40
C SER A 52 8.40 4.42 -7.34
N THR A 53 7.14 4.66 -7.00
CA THR A 53 6.09 3.64 -6.98
C THR A 53 5.06 3.89 -8.07
N ILE A 54 4.46 2.83 -8.60
CA ILE A 54 3.37 2.90 -9.58
C ILE A 54 2.37 1.78 -9.34
N GLU A 55 1.10 2.05 -9.62
CA GLU A 55 0.07 1.01 -9.63
C GLU A 55 0.11 0.23 -10.95
N ALA A 56 -0.06 -1.07 -10.88
CA ALA A 56 -0.10 -1.94 -12.05
C ALA A 56 -1.20 -2.99 -11.95
N THR A 57 -1.68 -3.47 -13.11
CA THR A 57 -2.77 -4.45 -13.18
C THR A 57 -2.54 -5.50 -14.24
N LEU A 58 -2.86 -6.74 -13.88
CA LEU A 58 -2.87 -7.94 -14.71
C LEU A 58 -4.30 -8.54 -14.71
N TYR A 59 -4.80 -8.92 -15.88
CA TYR A 59 -6.10 -9.57 -16.03
C TYR A 59 -5.91 -11.09 -16.14
N GLU A 60 -6.77 -11.88 -15.50
CA GLU A 60 -6.66 -13.35 -15.43
C GLU A 60 -6.74 -14.05 -16.80
N GLU A 61 -7.37 -13.43 -17.81
CA GLU A 61 -7.34 -13.92 -19.21
C GLU A 61 -5.92 -13.99 -19.82
N LEU A 62 -4.93 -13.40 -19.14
CA LEU A 62 -3.52 -13.37 -19.53
C LEU A 62 -2.67 -14.37 -18.73
N ASP A 63 -3.27 -15.06 -17.75
CA ASP A 63 -2.61 -15.95 -16.79
C ASP A 63 -2.29 -17.34 -17.39
N ASN A 64 -2.35 -17.48 -18.72
CA ASN A 64 -1.94 -18.70 -19.43
C ASN A 64 -0.41 -18.96 -19.36
N ASN A 65 0.39 -18.07 -18.76
CA ASN A 65 1.85 -18.15 -18.71
C ASN A 65 2.41 -18.02 -17.27
N ALA A 66 2.32 -19.10 -16.50
CA ALA A 66 3.20 -19.65 -15.44
C ALA A 66 3.98 -18.77 -14.41
N ILE A 67 4.13 -17.45 -14.58
CA ILE A 67 4.93 -16.61 -13.68
C ILE A 67 4.00 -15.82 -12.76
N THR A 68 3.94 -16.25 -11.50
CA THR A 68 3.28 -15.50 -10.44
C THR A 68 4.14 -14.30 -10.05
N MET A 69 3.55 -13.10 -10.05
CA MET A 69 4.19 -11.89 -9.53
C MET A 69 3.89 -11.78 -8.03
N ASP A 70 4.74 -12.39 -7.19
CA ASP A 70 4.54 -12.42 -5.74
C ASP A 70 5.17 -11.23 -5.02
N GLU A 71 4.62 -10.86 -3.86
CA GLU A 71 5.13 -9.73 -3.07
C GLU A 71 6.59 -9.99 -2.65
N GLY A 72 7.44 -8.96 -2.76
CA GLY A 72 8.88 -9.04 -2.50
C GLY A 72 9.72 -9.45 -3.71
N ASP A 73 9.13 -10.08 -4.73
CA ASP A 73 9.87 -10.50 -5.91
C ASP A 73 10.15 -9.35 -6.88
N CYS A 74 11.27 -9.49 -7.60
CA CYS A 74 11.73 -8.52 -8.58
C CYS A 74 11.54 -9.04 -10.02
N PHE A 75 11.09 -8.16 -10.91
CA PHE A 75 10.79 -8.47 -12.30
C PHE A 75 11.32 -7.39 -13.24
N GLU A 76 11.77 -7.83 -14.42
CA GLU A 76 11.84 -6.99 -15.60
C GLU A 76 10.54 -7.16 -16.40
N ILE A 77 9.89 -6.04 -16.71
CA ILE A 77 8.63 -6.01 -17.44
C ILE A 77 8.83 -5.19 -18.71
N GLN A 78 8.48 -5.78 -19.85
CA GLN A 78 8.57 -5.15 -21.16
C GLN A 78 7.21 -5.17 -21.87
N ASN A 79 7.04 -4.32 -22.89
CA ASN A 79 5.84 -4.31 -23.75
C ASN A 79 4.51 -4.19 -22.97
N PHE A 80 4.53 -3.39 -21.91
CA PHE A 80 3.35 -3.01 -21.14
C PHE A 80 2.73 -1.73 -21.69
N LYS A 81 1.46 -1.46 -21.34
CA LYS A 81 0.80 -0.20 -21.67
C LYS A 81 0.89 0.76 -20.49
N VAL A 82 1.16 2.02 -20.77
CA VAL A 82 1.08 3.13 -19.80
C VAL A 82 -0.24 3.86 -20.03
N ILE A 83 -1.06 3.98 -18.99
CA ILE A 83 -2.32 4.73 -19.01
C ILE A 83 -2.33 5.76 -17.89
N HIS A 84 -3.23 6.74 -17.95
CA HIS A 84 -3.45 7.65 -16.81
C HIS A 84 -4.08 6.90 -15.64
N ALA A 85 -3.60 7.19 -14.44
CA ALA A 85 -4.20 6.65 -13.23
C ALA A 85 -5.51 7.38 -12.90
N SER A 86 -6.60 6.62 -12.75
CA SER A 86 -7.97 7.16 -12.63
C SER A 86 -8.73 6.70 -11.38
N GLY A 87 -8.06 6.02 -10.44
CA GLY A 87 -8.70 5.53 -9.20
C GLY A 87 -9.21 6.66 -8.29
N LEU A 88 -10.37 6.43 -7.65
CA LEU A 88 -10.95 7.32 -6.62
C LEU A 88 -10.06 7.39 -5.39
N THR A 89 -9.54 6.23 -4.98
CA THR A 89 -8.39 6.07 -4.08
C THR A 89 -7.20 5.61 -4.90
N ARG A 90 -6.01 6.12 -4.57
CA ARG A 90 -4.76 5.79 -5.23
C ARG A 90 -3.69 5.43 -4.22
N LEU A 91 -2.95 4.36 -4.47
CA LEU A 91 -1.87 3.94 -3.55
C LEU A 91 -0.54 4.62 -3.80
N THR A 92 -0.41 5.28 -4.95
CA THR A 92 0.80 5.97 -5.36
C THR A 92 0.46 7.36 -5.89
N LYS A 93 1.42 8.27 -5.83
CA LYS A 93 1.28 9.63 -6.41
C LYS A 93 1.60 9.69 -7.91
N ASN A 94 2.10 8.60 -8.50
CA ASN A 94 2.48 8.56 -9.91
C ASN A 94 1.27 8.92 -10.79
N ARG A 95 1.41 9.72 -11.85
CA ARG A 95 0.25 10.11 -12.69
C ARG A 95 -0.20 9.00 -13.64
N PHE A 96 0.61 7.95 -13.74
CA PHE A 96 0.42 6.84 -14.64
C PHE A 96 0.13 5.54 -13.90
N HIS A 97 -0.33 4.57 -14.67
CA HIS A 97 -0.67 3.22 -14.26
C HIS A 97 -0.16 2.25 -15.33
N ILE A 98 0.44 1.14 -14.91
CA ILE A 98 0.91 0.10 -15.83
C ILE A 98 -0.21 -0.92 -16.06
N LYS A 99 -0.65 -1.07 -17.31
CA LYS A 99 -1.56 -2.13 -17.72
C LYS A 99 -0.77 -3.24 -18.41
N LEU A 100 -0.67 -4.38 -17.74
CA LEU A 100 -0.11 -5.61 -18.31
C LEU A 100 -1.13 -6.22 -19.26
N THR A 101 -0.64 -6.71 -20.40
CA THR A 101 -1.43 -7.24 -21.51
C THR A 101 -0.81 -8.55 -22.00
N SER A 102 -1.48 -9.26 -22.93
CA SER A 102 -0.94 -10.50 -23.52
C SER A 102 0.40 -10.31 -24.24
N SER A 103 0.72 -9.09 -24.66
CA SER A 103 2.02 -8.76 -25.27
C SER A 103 3.12 -8.45 -24.25
N SER A 104 2.78 -8.32 -22.96
CA SER A 104 3.75 -7.96 -21.93
C SER A 104 4.65 -9.14 -21.62
N LEU A 105 5.96 -8.89 -21.59
CA LEU A 105 6.96 -9.89 -21.24
C LEU A 105 7.38 -9.64 -19.79
N ILE A 106 7.21 -10.64 -18.94
CA ILE A 106 7.52 -10.58 -17.51
C ILE A 106 8.61 -11.60 -17.24
N THR A 107 9.75 -11.15 -16.71
CA THR A 107 10.89 -12.02 -16.40
C THR A 107 11.30 -11.77 -14.97
N ARG A 108 11.29 -12.81 -14.12
CA ARG A 108 11.82 -12.72 -12.76
C ARG A 108 13.32 -12.43 -12.82
N ILE A 109 13.79 -11.49 -12.02
CA ILE A 109 15.20 -11.08 -11.96
C ILE A 109 15.72 -11.21 -10.53
N GLN A 110 17.03 -11.05 -10.39
CA GLN A 110 17.65 -10.97 -9.07
C GLN A 110 17.12 -9.76 -8.28
N PRO A 111 17.10 -9.83 -6.93
CA PRO A 111 16.67 -8.72 -6.10
C PRO A 111 17.36 -7.41 -6.47
N LEU A 112 16.56 -6.35 -6.59
CA LEU A 112 17.09 -5.01 -6.78
C LEU A 112 17.72 -4.48 -5.49
N PRO A 113 18.66 -3.52 -5.57
CA PRO A 113 19.15 -2.83 -4.39
C PRO A 113 17.99 -2.29 -3.55
N TYR A 114 18.11 -2.42 -2.23
CA TYR A 114 17.08 -1.94 -1.31
C TYR A 114 16.81 -0.45 -1.55
N CYS A 115 15.52 -0.11 -1.60
CA CYS A 115 15.05 1.25 -1.62
C CYS A 115 13.91 1.40 -0.61
N ASN A 116 13.83 2.55 0.04
CA ASN A 116 12.70 2.85 0.90
C ASN A 116 11.51 3.28 0.05
N TYR A 117 10.48 2.45 0.02
CA TYR A 117 9.25 2.71 -0.73
C TYR A 117 8.14 3.35 0.11
N TYR A 118 8.37 3.51 1.42
CA TYR A 118 7.37 4.11 2.29
C TYR A 118 7.17 5.60 1.96
N CYS A 119 5.92 5.98 1.83
CA CYS A 119 5.47 7.35 1.67
C CYS A 119 4.99 7.89 3.02
N PHE A 120 5.89 7.93 4.01
CA PHE A 120 5.55 8.34 5.37
C PHE A 120 5.01 9.78 5.40
N ALA A 121 3.76 9.92 5.85
CA ALA A 121 3.11 11.21 5.99
C ALA A 121 3.47 11.85 7.34
N ASN A 122 3.66 13.17 7.33
CA ASN A 122 3.82 13.93 8.56
C ASN A 122 2.47 14.01 9.30
N PHE A 123 2.46 13.67 10.59
CA PHE A 123 1.24 13.58 11.40
C PHE A 123 0.51 14.93 11.49
N LEU A 124 1.24 16.04 11.61
CA LEU A 124 0.64 17.37 11.67
C LEU A 124 -0.04 17.73 10.34
N ASN A 125 0.57 17.37 9.21
CA ASN A 125 -0.03 17.57 7.88
C ASN A 125 -1.30 16.72 7.69
N VAL A 126 -1.32 15.50 8.21
CA VAL A 126 -2.52 14.63 8.20
C VAL A 126 -3.63 15.27 9.03
N ASN A 127 -3.34 15.67 10.27
CA ASN A 127 -4.31 16.31 11.16
C ASN A 127 -4.86 17.65 10.62
N ARG A 128 -4.03 18.42 9.92
CA ARG A 128 -4.40 19.73 9.34
C ARG A 128 -5.06 19.66 7.96
N GLY A 129 -5.16 18.47 7.36
CA GLY A 129 -5.76 18.33 6.03
C GLY A 129 -4.91 18.79 4.88
N LEU A 130 -3.59 18.81 5.09
CA LEU A 130 -2.61 19.07 4.05
C LEU A 130 -2.25 17.78 3.28
N ALA A 131 -2.54 16.62 3.85
CA ALA A 131 -2.45 15.34 3.16
C ALA A 131 -3.75 15.06 2.39
N HIS A 132 -3.64 14.96 1.05
CA HIS A 132 -4.79 14.81 0.19
C HIS A 132 -5.41 13.40 0.28
N PRO A 133 -6.72 13.25 0.61
CA PRO A 133 -7.32 11.95 0.94
C PRO A 133 -7.47 10.96 -0.22
N LYS A 134 -7.39 11.46 -1.47
CA LYS A 134 -7.28 10.60 -2.66
C LYS A 134 -6.11 9.62 -2.61
N TYR A 135 -5.03 9.92 -1.89
CA TYR A 135 -3.85 9.06 -1.82
C TYR A 135 -3.79 8.35 -0.49
N SER A 136 -3.43 7.06 -0.51
CA SER A 136 -3.06 6.38 0.73
C SER A 136 -1.79 6.99 1.32
N ILE A 137 -1.64 6.84 2.62
CA ILE A 137 -0.47 7.28 3.37
C ILE A 137 0.16 6.12 4.12
N ASP A 138 1.44 6.29 4.41
CA ASP A 138 2.13 5.45 5.39
C ASP A 138 2.37 6.25 6.66
N LEU A 139 2.32 5.59 7.81
CA LEU A 139 2.62 6.19 9.10
C LEU A 139 3.51 5.24 9.90
N TYR A 140 4.32 5.79 10.79
CA TYR A 140 5.01 5.02 11.80
C TYR A 140 5.00 5.76 13.13
N GLY A 141 4.95 5.02 14.23
CA GLY A 141 4.91 5.60 15.55
C GLY A 141 4.71 4.58 16.65
N ALA A 142 4.68 5.06 17.88
CA ALA A 142 4.33 4.23 19.02
C ALA A 142 2.81 4.02 19.08
N LEU A 143 2.42 2.78 19.34
CA LEU A 143 1.04 2.35 19.51
C LEU A 143 0.57 2.75 20.91
N VAL A 144 -0.48 3.57 20.99
CA VAL A 144 -1.09 4.04 22.25
C VAL A 144 -2.61 4.04 22.15
N GLY A 145 -3.30 4.08 23.30
CA GLY A 145 -4.76 4.20 23.34
C GLY A 145 -5.49 3.09 22.56
N VAL A 146 -5.01 1.85 22.71
CA VAL A 146 -5.57 0.67 22.03
C VAL A 146 -6.92 0.31 22.66
N GLY A 147 -7.98 0.32 21.86
CA GLY A 147 -9.35 0.02 22.27
C GLY A 147 -9.66 -1.48 22.29
N ASN A 148 -10.95 -1.81 22.39
CA ASN A 148 -11.42 -3.19 22.31
C ASN A 148 -11.59 -3.64 20.85
N LEU A 149 -11.60 -4.96 20.63
CA LEU A 149 -12.04 -5.55 19.37
C LEU A 149 -13.57 -5.52 19.33
N ASP A 150 -14.12 -4.71 18.43
CA ASP A 150 -15.56 -4.59 18.21
C ASP A 150 -16.00 -5.40 17.00
N ILE A 151 -17.21 -5.93 17.06
CA ILE A 151 -17.91 -6.51 15.90
C ILE A 151 -18.90 -5.46 15.38
N TYR A 152 -18.89 -5.22 14.08
CA TYR A 152 -19.83 -4.31 13.42
C TYR A 152 -20.47 -4.98 12.21
N ALA A 153 -21.67 -4.54 11.86
CA ALA A 153 -22.34 -4.94 10.63
C ALA A 153 -21.75 -4.15 9.46
N GLU A 154 -21.28 -4.84 8.43
CA GLU A 154 -20.87 -4.19 7.18
C GLU A 154 -22.09 -3.69 6.43
N GLU A 155 -22.12 -2.39 6.13
CA GLU A 155 -23.14 -1.83 5.27
C GLU A 155 -22.97 -2.34 3.84
N GLY A 156 -23.95 -3.11 3.36
CA GLY A 156 -24.06 -3.50 1.97
C GLY A 156 -24.71 -2.40 1.12
N VAL A 157 -25.00 -2.76 -0.13
CA VAL A 157 -25.78 -1.90 -1.03
C VAL A 157 -27.15 -1.62 -0.40
N ASP A 158 -27.60 -0.37 -0.44
CA ASP A 158 -28.86 0.12 0.13
C ASP A 158 -28.95 0.06 1.67
N GLY A 159 -27.81 -0.01 2.37
CA GLY A 159 -27.76 0.00 3.84
C GLY A 159 -28.19 -1.32 4.49
N ILE A 160 -28.37 -2.38 3.69
CA ILE A 160 -28.65 -3.73 4.19
C ILE A 160 -27.34 -4.37 4.63
N PRO A 161 -27.21 -4.84 5.89
CA PRO A 161 -26.03 -5.55 6.33
C PRO A 161 -25.75 -6.80 5.49
N TYR A 162 -24.54 -6.92 4.94
CA TYR A 162 -24.14 -8.11 4.17
C TYR A 162 -23.25 -9.07 4.97
N GLY A 163 -22.74 -8.64 6.13
CA GLY A 163 -21.91 -9.48 6.99
C GLY A 163 -21.59 -8.83 8.32
N LEU A 164 -20.97 -9.60 9.21
CA LEU A 164 -20.32 -9.08 10.40
C LEU A 164 -18.82 -9.04 10.15
N ASN A 165 -18.17 -7.94 10.53
CA ASN A 165 -16.74 -7.81 10.47
C ASN A 165 -16.20 -7.19 11.77
N HIS A 166 -14.89 -7.17 11.91
CA HIS A 166 -14.18 -6.70 13.10
C HIS A 166 -13.56 -5.34 12.87
N ARG A 167 -13.56 -4.51 13.90
CA ARG A 167 -12.81 -3.26 13.91
C ARG A 167 -12.15 -3.06 15.26
N MET A 168 -11.04 -2.32 15.26
CA MET A 168 -10.33 -1.98 16.48
C MET A 168 -9.73 -0.58 16.35
N GLN A 169 -10.02 0.27 17.32
CA GLN A 169 -9.50 1.64 17.36
C GLN A 169 -8.18 1.67 18.11
N PHE A 170 -7.26 2.53 17.66
CA PHE A 170 -6.01 2.80 18.34
C PHE A 170 -5.50 4.19 17.97
N THR A 171 -4.43 4.65 18.59
CA THR A 171 -3.77 5.90 18.26
C THR A 171 -2.29 5.63 17.99
N LEU A 172 -1.74 6.26 16.96
CA LEU A 172 -0.29 6.38 16.83
C LEU A 172 0.17 7.71 17.37
N ILE A 173 1.30 7.69 18.06
CA ILE A 173 2.03 8.89 18.46
C ILE A 173 3.41 8.91 17.81
N ASN A 174 3.76 10.01 17.15
CA ASN A 174 5.08 10.19 16.57
C ASN A 174 6.10 10.67 17.65
N ILE A 175 7.36 10.85 17.25
CA ILE A 175 8.41 11.30 18.17
C ILE A 175 8.24 12.74 18.67
N GLU A 176 7.39 13.53 18.02
CA GLU A 176 7.04 14.90 18.41
C GLU A 176 5.79 14.94 19.29
N PHE A 177 5.34 13.77 19.77
CA PHE A 177 4.13 13.58 20.56
C PHE A 177 2.82 13.97 19.83
N VAL A 178 2.88 14.12 18.50
CA VAL A 178 1.69 14.35 17.67
C VAL A 178 0.96 13.02 17.50
N GLN A 179 -0.35 13.05 17.72
CA GLN A 179 -1.20 11.86 17.67
C GLN A 179 -2.04 11.82 16.39
N VAL A 180 -2.26 10.62 15.87
CA VAL A 180 -3.21 10.33 14.80
C VAL A 180 -4.09 9.16 15.25
N ARG A 181 -5.41 9.37 15.27
CA ARG A 181 -6.40 8.32 15.55
C ARG A 181 -6.49 7.38 14.37
N CYS A 182 -6.52 6.09 14.65
CA CYS A 182 -6.53 5.04 13.64
C CYS A 182 -7.64 4.01 13.89
N VAL A 183 -8.14 3.40 12.82
CA VAL A 183 -9.11 2.29 12.89
C VAL A 183 -8.65 1.16 11.98
N ALA A 184 -8.34 0.02 12.58
CA ALA A 184 -8.10 -1.23 11.85
C ALA A 184 -9.42 -1.95 11.58
N TYR A 185 -9.55 -2.56 10.42
CA TYR A 185 -10.70 -3.36 10.00
C TYR A 185 -10.28 -4.79 9.64
N GLY A 186 -11.21 -5.73 9.77
CA GLY A 186 -11.07 -7.13 9.35
C GLY A 186 -9.86 -7.83 9.95
N ASN A 187 -9.11 -8.53 9.11
CA ASN A 187 -7.93 -9.27 9.53
C ASN A 187 -6.86 -8.39 10.21
N ILE A 188 -6.78 -7.11 9.87
CA ILE A 188 -5.83 -6.18 10.49
C ILE A 188 -6.26 -5.87 11.94
N ALA A 189 -7.58 -5.77 12.19
CA ALA A 189 -8.11 -5.61 13.54
C ALA A 189 -7.83 -6.85 14.40
N LEU A 190 -8.03 -8.05 13.85
CA LEU A 190 -7.69 -9.31 14.51
C LEU A 190 -6.18 -9.42 14.78
N GLN A 191 -5.34 -9.07 13.81
CA GLN A 191 -3.88 -9.06 13.95
C GLN A 191 -3.46 -8.12 15.10
N LEU A 192 -4.03 -6.92 15.17
CA LEU A 192 -3.79 -5.97 16.25
C LEU A 192 -4.23 -6.52 17.61
N TYR A 193 -5.42 -7.09 17.69
CA TYR A 193 -5.96 -7.67 18.93
C TYR A 193 -5.06 -8.80 19.46
N HIS A 194 -4.68 -9.74 18.61
CA HIS A 194 -3.83 -10.86 19.01
C HIS A 194 -2.44 -10.39 19.44
N TYR A 195 -1.83 -9.45 18.70
CA TYR A 195 -0.53 -8.91 19.07
C TYR A 195 -0.59 -8.15 20.41
N TRP A 196 -1.57 -7.24 20.56
CA TRP A 196 -1.72 -6.43 21.77
C TRP A 196 -1.93 -7.26 23.04
N ASN A 197 -2.68 -8.36 22.94
CA ASN A 197 -2.93 -9.25 24.08
C ASN A 197 -1.79 -10.21 24.41
N SER A 198 -0.79 -10.34 23.52
CA SER A 198 0.34 -11.26 23.71
C SER A 198 1.66 -10.54 23.98
N THR A 199 1.77 -9.26 23.64
CA THR A 199 3.01 -8.51 23.82
C THR A 199 3.26 -8.17 25.29
N VAL A 200 4.53 -8.26 25.69
CA VAL A 200 5.03 -7.78 26.99
C VAL A 200 5.82 -6.48 26.86
N ALA A 201 5.92 -5.93 25.65
CA ALA A 201 6.66 -4.70 25.39
C ALA A 201 5.95 -3.51 26.05
N THR A 202 6.72 -2.66 26.72
CA THR A 202 6.20 -1.42 27.32
C THR A 202 5.85 -0.38 26.25
N VAL A 203 6.61 -0.35 25.17
CA VAL A 203 6.38 0.49 24.00
C VAL A 203 6.46 -0.39 22.76
N VAL A 204 5.39 -0.36 21.98
CA VAL A 204 5.29 -1.04 20.68
C VAL A 204 5.37 0.02 19.60
N LEU A 205 6.36 -0.06 18.73
CA LEU A 205 6.45 0.74 17.52
C LEU A 205 5.87 -0.05 16.35
N CYS A 206 5.11 0.62 15.48
CA CYS A 206 4.54 -0.02 14.31
C CYS A 206 4.55 0.88 13.09
N VAL A 207 4.40 0.24 11.92
CA VAL A 207 4.25 0.87 10.61
C VAL A 207 2.87 0.52 10.06
N LEU A 208 2.16 1.56 9.64
CA LEU A 208 0.93 1.50 8.88
C LEU A 208 1.29 1.74 7.43
N ASN A 209 1.02 0.79 6.53
CA ASN A 209 1.31 0.92 5.10
C ASN A 209 0.05 0.81 4.25
N PHE A 210 -0.11 1.76 3.31
CA PHE A 210 -1.27 1.95 2.45
C PHE A 210 -2.57 2.24 3.22
N TRP A 211 -2.57 3.14 4.20
CA TRP A 211 -3.76 3.50 4.98
C TRP A 211 -4.52 4.69 4.39
N ARG A 212 -5.84 4.74 4.63
CA ARG A 212 -6.77 5.76 4.14
C ARG A 212 -6.88 6.93 5.11
N ILE A 213 -6.97 8.14 4.57
CA ILE A 213 -7.35 9.31 5.37
C ILE A 213 -8.88 9.45 5.32
N GLU A 214 -9.53 9.46 6.48
CA GLU A 214 -10.97 9.63 6.61
C GLU A 214 -11.28 11.07 7.02
N TRP A 215 -11.86 11.83 6.10
CA TRP A 215 -12.31 13.20 6.36
C TRP A 215 -13.76 13.22 6.78
N GLY A 216 -14.05 13.96 7.85
CA GLY A 216 -15.41 14.34 8.23
C GLY A 216 -15.72 15.77 7.85
N GLU A 217 -16.59 16.40 8.62
CA GLU A 217 -17.00 17.79 8.46
C GLU A 217 -15.84 18.76 8.75
N GLY A 218 -14.98 18.98 7.75
CA GLY A 218 -13.89 19.97 7.78
C GLY A 218 -12.67 19.59 8.63
N HIS A 219 -12.62 18.39 9.20
CA HIS A 219 -11.50 17.92 10.01
C HIS A 219 -11.24 16.42 9.80
N LEU A 220 -10.06 15.97 10.21
CA LEU A 220 -9.70 14.55 10.17
C LEU A 220 -10.57 13.78 11.16
N ASN A 221 -11.30 12.78 10.67
CA ASN A 221 -11.96 11.81 11.54
C ASN A 221 -10.92 10.84 12.11
N HIS A 222 -10.27 10.07 11.25
CA HIS A 222 -9.22 9.11 11.62
C HIS A 222 -8.46 8.64 10.36
N VAL A 223 -7.50 7.76 10.55
CA VAL A 223 -6.83 7.02 9.47
C VAL A 223 -7.26 5.55 9.54
N SER A 224 -7.76 4.98 8.45
CA SER A 224 -8.32 3.62 8.44
C SER A 224 -7.56 2.67 7.52
N SER A 225 -7.61 1.38 7.83
CA SER A 225 -7.06 0.35 6.95
C SER A 225 -8.03 0.00 5.81
N TYR A 226 -7.50 -0.21 4.61
CA TYR A 226 -8.16 -0.93 3.52
C TYR A 226 -8.01 -2.44 3.73
N GLU A 227 -9.13 -3.14 3.88
CA GLU A 227 -9.13 -4.59 4.01
C GLU A 227 -8.53 -5.27 2.76
N GLY A 228 -7.70 -6.28 2.99
CA GLY A 228 -7.00 -7.02 1.92
C GLY A 228 -5.85 -6.27 1.25
N LEU A 229 -5.53 -5.05 1.69
CA LEU A 229 -4.50 -4.21 1.07
C LEU A 229 -3.55 -3.54 2.08
N SER A 230 -4.09 -2.86 3.08
CA SER A 230 -3.26 -2.18 4.07
C SER A 230 -2.46 -3.20 4.88
N LYS A 231 -1.29 -2.78 5.36
CA LYS A 231 -0.45 -3.58 6.24
C LYS A 231 -0.28 -2.89 7.59
N LEU A 232 -0.23 -3.69 8.64
CA LEU A 232 0.15 -3.30 9.99
C LEU A 232 1.37 -4.16 10.38
N LEU A 233 2.51 -3.51 10.51
CA LEU A 233 3.79 -4.17 10.83
C LEU A 233 4.22 -3.74 12.23
N PHE A 234 4.36 -4.69 13.14
CA PHE A 234 4.89 -4.43 14.47
C PHE A 234 6.40 -4.60 14.46
N GLU A 235 7.11 -3.59 14.97
CA GLU A 235 8.57 -3.61 15.11
C GLU A 235 9.36 -4.01 13.85
N PRO A 236 9.03 -3.50 12.64
CA PRO A 236 9.79 -3.86 11.46
C PRO A 236 11.22 -3.31 11.55
N GLU A 237 12.18 -4.06 11.01
CA GLU A 237 13.59 -3.69 10.95
C GLU A 237 13.85 -2.65 9.86
N ILE A 238 13.41 -1.41 10.10
CA ILE A 238 13.61 -0.27 9.19
C ILE A 238 14.30 0.91 9.90
N PRO A 239 15.02 1.77 9.16
CA PRO A 239 15.77 2.89 9.75
C PRO A 239 14.90 3.82 10.62
N GLU A 240 13.66 4.08 10.23
CA GLU A 240 12.74 4.98 10.93
C GLU A 240 12.35 4.43 12.32
N ILE A 241 12.08 3.13 12.41
CA ILE A 241 11.72 2.47 13.68
C ILE A 241 12.95 2.37 14.59
N GLN A 242 14.11 2.04 14.03
CA GLN A 242 15.37 2.04 14.77
C GLN A 242 15.70 3.43 15.33
N ALA A 243 15.58 4.47 14.50
CA ALA A 243 15.80 5.86 14.92
C ALA A 243 14.81 6.32 15.99
N PHE A 244 13.54 5.95 15.87
CA PHE A 244 12.53 6.21 16.89
C PHE A 244 12.92 5.55 18.22
N ARG A 245 13.24 4.25 18.18
CA ARG A 245 13.60 3.45 19.37
C ARG A 245 14.80 4.02 20.12
N MET A 246 15.84 4.45 19.39
CA MET A 246 17.02 5.10 19.99
C MET A 246 16.66 6.40 20.72
N ARG A 247 15.67 7.16 20.24
CA ARG A 247 15.29 8.44 20.86
C ARG A 247 14.45 8.29 22.13
N ILE A 248 13.69 7.20 22.25
CA ILE A 248 12.85 6.94 23.44
C ILE A 248 13.57 6.13 24.53
N SER A 249 14.74 5.57 24.21
CA SER A 249 15.58 4.83 25.15
C SER A 249 16.60 5.72 25.88
N ASN A 250 16.73 6.98 25.45
CA ASN A 250 17.55 8.02 26.08
C ASN A 250 16.65 8.94 26.92
#